data_AF-A0A7G8PVC9-F1
#
_entry.id   AF-A0A7G8PVC9-F1
#
_cell.length_a   1.000
_cell.length_b   1.000
_cell.length_c   1.000
_cell.angle_alpha   90.00
_cell.angle_beta   90.00
_cell.angle_gamma   90.00
#
_symmetry.space_group_name_H-M   'P 1'
#
loop_
_entity.id
_entity.type
_entity.pdbx_description
1 polymer ?
#
loop_
_entity_poly.entity_id
_entity_poly.type
_entity_poly.pdbx_seq_one_letter_code
_entity_poly.pdbx_strand_id
1 'polypeptide(L)'
;MKLSVIILNYNVRYFLEQTIVSTRQALKNIDSEIIVVDNDSKDDSCEMMKVRFPEITLIENKENVGFSKANNQAVAIAKGEYICLLNPDTAVTADTFRYCLRHAETNKNLGAIGVYMMDGTGNFLPESKRNVPTPKRSLLKLIGMAKNKNSYYAMDIKESENGAVDILAGAFMFMKREVFNEVNGLDDDYFMYGEDIDLSYKIIKAGYTNYYLGGNEILHYKGESTSRDSDYLDRFYGAMKIFYNKHFNPNVMLKTAVNLGIFLVKKFRGNSADKRKRGDKEPKEAYLLTENFQLLKMLSEVIQTPLHSASKAILQDKLYSDTLFIFDTEYMPYSQIFMVMKAQKNRNNRFRIRPPGCNFIVGSDKSDQKGEVIVF
;
A
#
# COMPACT_ATOMS: atom_id res chain seq x y z
N MET A 1 1.47 19.84 -17.01
CA MET A 1 1.67 18.67 -16.12
C MET A 1 0.37 17.94 -15.92
N LYS A 2 0.31 16.66 -16.29
CA LYS A 2 -0.89 15.82 -16.20
C LYS A 2 -1.05 15.17 -14.82
N LEU A 3 0.03 14.66 -14.23
CA LEU A 3 -0.01 13.88 -12.98
C LEU A 3 1.13 14.24 -12.03
N SER A 4 0.83 14.47 -10.75
CA SER A 4 1.82 14.50 -9.67
C SER A 4 1.65 13.26 -8.78
N VAL A 5 2.71 12.47 -8.61
CA VAL A 5 2.71 11.33 -7.68
C VAL A 5 3.31 11.79 -6.35
N ILE A 6 2.56 11.63 -5.28
CA ILE A 6 2.88 12.10 -3.94
C ILE A 6 3.25 10.89 -3.08
N ILE A 7 4.48 10.88 -2.56
CA ILE A 7 4.99 9.77 -1.75
C ILE A 7 5.46 10.32 -0.41
N LEU A 8 4.81 9.89 0.68
CA LEU A 8 5.28 10.16 2.03
C LEU A 8 6.23 9.06 2.47
N ASN A 9 7.44 9.41 2.89
CA ASN A 9 8.41 8.47 3.42
C ASN A 9 8.62 8.61 4.94
N TYR A 10 8.77 7.46 5.61
CA TYR A 10 9.23 7.38 6.99
C TYR A 10 9.99 6.06 7.24
N ASN A 11 11.31 6.12 7.37
CA ASN A 11 12.22 5.02 7.75
C ASN A 11 12.11 3.74 6.88
N VAL A 12 11.99 3.88 5.56
CA VAL A 12 11.84 2.74 4.63
C VAL A 12 12.68 2.89 3.34
N ARG A 13 13.93 3.35 3.46
CA ARG A 13 14.85 3.66 2.35
C ARG A 13 14.82 2.70 1.14
N TYR A 14 14.88 1.39 1.35
CA TYR A 14 14.93 0.41 0.25
C TYR A 14 13.58 0.21 -0.44
N PHE A 15 12.50 0.25 0.32
CA PHE A 15 11.15 0.19 -0.22
C PHE A 15 10.82 1.46 -0.99
N LEU A 16 11.16 2.64 -0.43
CA LEU A 16 11.00 3.93 -1.11
C LEU A 16 11.71 3.91 -2.47
N GLU A 17 12.95 3.43 -2.50
CA GLU A 17 13.71 3.33 -3.75
C GLU A 17 12.99 2.46 -4.79
N GLN A 18 12.47 1.30 -4.39
CA GLN A 18 11.69 0.45 -5.28
C GLN A 18 10.40 1.15 -5.77
N THR A 19 9.68 1.83 -4.88
CA THR A 19 8.48 2.59 -5.23
C THR A 19 8.80 3.66 -6.27
N ILE A 20 9.87 4.43 -6.08
CA ILE A 20 10.28 5.47 -7.03
C ILE A 20 10.64 4.85 -8.38
N VAL A 21 11.45 3.79 -8.40
CA VAL A 21 11.88 3.18 -9.66
C VAL A 21 10.70 2.61 -10.45
N SER A 22 9.79 1.89 -9.80
CA SER A 22 8.58 1.37 -10.46
C SER A 22 7.64 2.50 -10.92
N THR A 23 7.51 3.57 -10.13
CA THR A 23 6.73 4.76 -10.47
C THR A 23 7.29 5.47 -11.70
N ARG A 24 8.61 5.70 -11.77
CA ARG A 24 9.26 6.32 -12.94
C ARG A 24 9.02 5.52 -14.22
N GLN A 25 9.03 4.19 -14.14
CA GLN A 25 8.69 3.35 -15.29
C GLN A 25 7.22 3.52 -15.72
N ALA A 26 6.30 3.56 -14.77
CA ALA A 26 4.87 3.74 -15.03
C ALA A 26 4.49 5.15 -15.51
N LEU A 27 5.32 6.15 -15.21
CA LEU A 27 5.17 7.53 -15.66
C LEU A 27 5.78 7.81 -17.04
N LYS A 28 6.46 6.84 -17.65
CA LYS A 28 7.05 7.02 -18.98
C LYS A 28 5.98 7.50 -19.97
N ASN A 29 6.27 8.58 -20.70
CA ASN A 29 5.34 9.24 -21.65
C ASN A 29 4.10 9.88 -21.01
N ILE A 30 4.12 10.17 -19.71
CA ILE A 30 3.13 11.01 -19.03
C ILE A 30 3.86 12.28 -18.58
N ASP A 31 3.36 13.45 -19.00
CA ASP A 31 3.82 14.73 -18.44
C ASP A 31 3.52 14.76 -16.93
N SER A 32 4.54 14.53 -16.11
CA SER A 32 4.37 14.20 -14.71
C SER A 32 5.56 14.59 -13.83
N GLU A 33 5.32 14.61 -12.52
CA GLU A 33 6.34 14.79 -11.49
C GLU A 33 6.14 13.79 -10.35
N ILE A 34 7.21 13.55 -9.58
CA ILE A 34 7.17 12.85 -8.31
C ILE A 34 7.56 13.86 -7.24
N ILE A 35 6.81 13.87 -6.13
CA ILE A 35 7.11 14.69 -4.95
C ILE A 35 7.20 13.73 -3.77
N VAL A 36 8.35 13.73 -3.11
CA VAL A 36 8.58 12.94 -1.89
C VAL A 36 8.57 13.89 -0.71
N VAL A 37 7.82 13.55 0.33
CA VAL A 37 7.87 14.21 1.64
C VAL A 37 8.43 13.23 2.66
N ASP A 38 9.59 13.55 3.22
CA ASP A 38 10.21 12.77 4.29
C ASP A 38 9.79 13.31 5.65
N ASN A 39 9.28 12.43 6.51
CA ASN A 39 8.78 12.76 7.84
C ASN A 39 9.82 12.53 8.95
N ASP A 40 10.99 13.15 8.81
CA ASP A 40 12.10 13.07 9.77
C ASP A 40 12.63 11.62 9.93
N SER A 41 12.88 10.96 8.79
CA SER A 41 13.50 9.64 8.77
C SER A 41 14.92 9.68 9.37
N LYS A 42 15.28 8.60 10.06
CA LYS A 42 16.59 8.39 10.69
C LYS A 42 17.47 7.40 9.92
N ASP A 43 16.95 6.83 8.83
CA ASP A 43 17.70 6.03 7.88
C ASP A 43 18.27 6.89 6.75
N ASP A 44 18.92 6.25 5.78
CA ASP A 44 19.56 6.93 4.66
C ASP A 44 18.57 7.33 3.54
N SER A 45 17.26 7.40 3.81
CA SER A 45 16.25 7.76 2.80
C SER A 45 16.54 9.10 2.14
N CYS A 46 16.77 10.15 2.93
CA CYS A 46 17.00 11.51 2.40
C CYS A 46 18.30 11.60 1.59
N GLU A 47 19.37 10.93 2.05
CA GLU A 47 20.64 10.89 1.32
C GLU A 47 20.49 10.11 0.00
N MET A 48 19.81 8.96 0.05
CA MET A 48 19.48 8.17 -1.14
C MET A 48 18.71 9.01 -2.17
N MET A 49 17.74 9.82 -1.73
CA MET A 49 16.99 10.73 -2.60
C MET A 49 17.91 11.76 -3.27
N LYS A 50 18.76 12.43 -2.50
CA LYS A 50 19.66 13.49 -2.99
C LYS A 50 20.69 12.96 -4.00
N VAL A 51 21.20 11.74 -3.78
CA VAL A 51 22.23 11.14 -4.64
C VAL A 51 21.62 10.49 -5.88
N ARG A 52 20.54 9.71 -5.73
CA ARG A 52 20.02 8.86 -6.82
C ARG A 52 18.88 9.49 -7.60
N PHE A 53 18.14 10.41 -6.98
CA PHE A 53 16.98 11.05 -7.57
C PHE A 53 16.99 12.59 -7.37
N PRO A 54 18.10 13.28 -7.70
CA PRO A 54 18.23 14.73 -7.48
C PRO A 54 17.19 15.56 -8.24
N GLU A 55 16.56 15.00 -9.27
CA GLU A 55 15.50 15.64 -10.04
C GLU A 55 14.10 15.56 -9.37
N ILE A 56 13.92 14.68 -8.39
CA ILE A 56 12.66 14.53 -7.66
C ILE A 56 12.57 15.60 -6.57
N THR A 57 11.41 16.24 -6.46
CA THR A 57 11.19 17.24 -5.40
C THR A 57 11.13 16.53 -4.05
N LEU A 58 12.03 16.89 -3.14
CA LEU A 58 12.08 16.37 -1.77
C LEU A 58 11.72 17.47 -0.76
N ILE A 59 10.71 17.21 0.07
CA ILE A 59 10.38 18.01 1.25
C ILE A 59 10.92 17.26 2.48
N GLU A 60 11.90 17.83 3.18
CA GLU A 60 12.47 17.24 4.40
C GLU A 60 11.85 17.90 5.64
N ASN A 61 10.90 17.22 6.29
CA ASN A 61 10.36 17.70 7.56
C ASN A 61 11.37 17.51 8.69
N LYS A 62 11.35 18.43 9.66
CA LYS A 62 12.21 18.39 10.86
C LYS A 62 11.63 17.54 11.99
N GLU A 63 10.38 17.11 11.84
CA GLU A 63 9.65 16.26 12.77
C GLU A 63 8.65 15.39 11.99
N ASN A 64 8.23 14.28 12.59
CA ASN A 64 7.16 13.47 12.01
C ASN A 64 5.79 14.13 12.27
N VAL A 65 5.27 14.84 11.28
CA VAL A 65 3.98 15.56 11.35
C VAL A 65 2.75 14.68 11.08
N GLY A 66 2.94 13.37 10.84
CA GLY A 66 1.87 12.43 10.48
C GLY A 66 1.56 12.39 8.99
N PHE A 67 0.67 11.47 8.62
CA PHE A 67 0.30 11.15 7.24
C PHE A 67 -0.45 12.28 6.54
N SER A 68 -1.51 12.80 7.16
CA SER A 68 -2.36 13.84 6.56
C SER A 68 -1.58 15.10 6.24
N LYS A 69 -0.93 15.67 7.25
CA LYS A 69 -0.24 16.96 7.15
C LYS A 69 0.92 16.90 6.15
N ALA A 70 1.70 15.82 6.14
CA ALA A 70 2.82 15.67 5.21
C ALA A 70 2.35 15.50 3.75
N ASN A 71 1.35 14.67 3.49
CA ASN A 71 0.77 14.56 2.15
C ASN A 71 0.17 15.90 1.69
N ASN A 72 -0.53 16.63 2.58
CA ASN A 72 -1.07 17.96 2.27
C ASN A 72 0.04 18.96 1.88
N GLN A 73 1.20 18.95 2.55
CA GLN A 73 2.36 19.79 2.18
C GLN A 73 2.84 19.51 0.75
N ALA A 74 2.94 18.23 0.38
CA ALA A 74 3.37 17.84 -0.96
C ALA A 74 2.31 18.16 -2.03
N VAL A 75 1.02 17.94 -1.75
CA VAL A 75 -0.07 18.29 -2.66
C VAL A 75 -0.15 19.81 -2.88
N ALA A 76 0.15 20.62 -1.86
CA ALA A 76 0.11 22.08 -1.97
C ALA A 76 1.07 22.64 -3.04
N ILE A 77 2.19 21.96 -3.29
CA ILE A 77 3.17 22.36 -4.34
C ILE A 77 3.01 21.58 -5.64
N ALA A 78 2.09 20.61 -5.69
CA ALA A 78 1.85 19.77 -6.86
C ALA A 78 1.23 20.54 -8.03
N LYS A 79 1.73 20.30 -9.23
CA LYS A 79 1.36 21.00 -10.48
C LYS A 79 0.44 20.17 -11.38
N GLY A 80 0.31 18.88 -11.14
CA GLY A 80 -0.51 17.96 -11.91
C GLY A 80 -2.00 18.33 -11.90
N GLU A 81 -2.68 18.10 -13.02
CA GLU A 81 -4.14 18.09 -13.08
C GLU A 81 -4.71 17.01 -12.14
N TYR A 82 -4.06 15.84 -12.15
CA TYR A 82 -4.32 14.72 -11.26
C TYR A 82 -3.22 14.60 -10.22
N ILE A 83 -3.58 14.08 -9.05
CA ILE A 83 -2.65 13.63 -8.02
C ILE A 83 -2.83 12.14 -7.76
N CYS A 84 -1.77 11.47 -7.34
CA CYS A 84 -1.84 10.13 -6.79
C CYS A 84 -1.11 10.10 -5.45
N LEU A 85 -1.83 9.84 -4.36
CA LEU A 85 -1.23 9.46 -3.09
C LEU A 85 -0.75 8.02 -3.20
N LEU A 86 0.53 7.79 -2.95
CA LEU A 86 1.18 6.50 -3.09
C LEU A 86 2.07 6.21 -1.88
N ASN A 87 1.87 5.07 -1.25
CA ASN A 87 2.71 4.67 -0.12
C ASN A 87 4.15 4.32 -0.57
N PRO A 88 5.15 4.51 0.31
CA PRO A 88 6.57 4.30 0.01
C PRO A 88 6.98 2.82 0.03
N ASP A 89 6.06 1.91 0.36
CA ASP A 89 6.23 0.46 0.37
C ASP A 89 5.37 -0.22 -0.70
N THR A 90 5.32 0.40 -1.87
CA THR A 90 4.55 -0.08 -3.02
C THR A 90 5.42 -0.35 -4.25
N ALA A 91 4.92 -1.20 -5.15
CA ALA A 91 5.43 -1.28 -6.51
C ALA A 91 4.28 -1.30 -7.51
N VAL A 92 4.39 -0.48 -8.56
CA VAL A 92 3.35 -0.32 -9.58
C VAL A 92 3.75 -0.97 -10.90
N THR A 93 2.76 -1.34 -11.72
CA THR A 93 3.01 -1.83 -13.08
C THR A 93 3.14 -0.66 -14.06
N ALA A 94 3.80 -0.89 -15.20
CA ALA A 94 4.08 0.14 -16.21
C ALA A 94 2.82 0.84 -16.77
N ASP A 95 1.64 0.21 -16.69
CA ASP A 95 0.39 0.76 -17.20
C ASP A 95 -0.54 1.34 -16.12
N THR A 96 -0.15 1.28 -14.84
CA THR A 96 -1.00 1.67 -13.70
C THR A 96 -1.58 3.07 -13.85
N PHE A 97 -0.74 4.10 -14.06
CA PHE A 97 -1.23 5.48 -14.15
C PHE A 97 -2.01 5.76 -15.44
N ARG A 98 -1.60 5.17 -16.58
CA ARG A 98 -2.37 5.29 -17.84
C ARG A 98 -3.76 4.70 -17.71
N TYR A 99 -3.88 3.57 -17.02
CA TYR A 99 -5.15 2.93 -16.76
C TYR A 99 -6.07 3.82 -15.92
N CYS A 100 -5.56 4.43 -14.84
CA CYS A 100 -6.30 5.41 -14.04
C CYS A 100 -6.70 6.65 -14.83
N LEU A 101 -5.78 7.23 -15.61
CA LEU A 101 -6.05 8.42 -16.44
C LEU A 101 -7.17 8.17 -17.45
N ARG A 102 -7.14 7.05 -18.19
CA ARG A 102 -8.23 6.69 -19.13
C ARG A 102 -9.59 6.54 -18.45
N HIS A 103 -9.60 5.96 -17.25
CA HIS A 103 -10.84 5.86 -16.47
C HIS A 103 -11.31 7.24 -16.03
N ALA A 104 -10.40 8.09 -15.56
CA ALA A 104 -10.71 9.41 -15.10
C ALA A 104 -11.25 10.34 -16.19
N GLU A 105 -10.70 10.26 -17.40
CA GLU A 105 -11.11 11.09 -18.55
C GLU A 105 -12.49 10.72 -19.10
N THR A 106 -12.93 9.48 -18.85
CA THR A 106 -14.26 9.00 -19.30
C THR A 106 -15.36 9.16 -18.24
N ASN A 107 -15.00 9.50 -16.99
CA ASN A 107 -15.95 9.62 -15.87
C ASN A 107 -16.08 11.07 -15.40
N LYS A 108 -17.20 11.73 -15.73
CA LYS A 108 -17.45 13.14 -15.38
C LYS A 108 -17.64 13.40 -13.88
N ASN A 109 -18.15 12.40 -13.13
CA ASN A 109 -18.39 12.50 -11.68
C ASN A 109 -17.35 11.75 -10.85
N LEU A 110 -16.10 11.71 -11.32
CA LEU A 110 -15.03 10.99 -10.65
C LEU A 110 -14.65 11.69 -9.34
N GLY A 111 -14.72 10.94 -8.24
CA GLY A 111 -14.13 11.29 -6.96
C GLY A 111 -12.66 10.88 -6.90
N ALA A 112 -12.41 9.66 -6.42
CA ALA A 112 -11.10 9.04 -6.39
C ALA A 112 -11.11 7.62 -6.97
N ILE A 113 -9.93 7.13 -7.35
CA ILE A 113 -9.67 5.81 -7.90
C ILE A 113 -8.70 5.07 -6.98
N GLY A 114 -9.10 3.87 -6.56
CA GLY A 114 -8.21 2.86 -6.01
C GLY A 114 -8.07 1.67 -6.96
N VAL A 115 -7.10 0.81 -6.69
CA VAL A 115 -6.74 -0.32 -7.54
C VAL A 115 -6.66 -1.62 -6.73
N TYR A 116 -6.56 -2.76 -7.42
CA TYR A 116 -6.23 -4.02 -6.75
C TYR A 116 -4.87 -3.89 -6.05
N MET A 117 -4.83 -4.21 -4.75
CA MET A 117 -3.58 -4.34 -4.03
C MET A 117 -3.40 -5.77 -3.53
N MET A 118 -2.16 -6.25 -3.60
CA MET A 118 -1.73 -7.47 -2.92
C MET A 118 -0.55 -7.19 -2.00
N ASP A 119 -0.35 -8.07 -1.01
CA ASP A 119 0.81 -8.02 -0.13
C ASP A 119 2.04 -8.75 -0.69
N GLY A 120 3.15 -8.69 0.05
CA GLY A 120 4.41 -9.36 -0.28
C GLY A 120 4.32 -10.88 -0.45
N THR A 121 3.19 -11.49 -0.03
CA THR A 121 2.91 -12.94 -0.16
C THR A 121 2.02 -13.27 -1.37
N GLY A 122 1.61 -12.27 -2.14
CA GLY A 122 0.69 -12.40 -3.27
C GLY A 122 -0.79 -12.51 -2.88
N ASN A 123 -1.13 -12.27 -1.61
CA ASN A 123 -2.52 -12.29 -1.16
C ASN A 123 -3.20 -10.94 -1.37
N PHE A 124 -4.46 -10.96 -1.82
CA PHE A 124 -5.26 -9.76 -2.00
C PHE A 124 -5.46 -9.02 -0.67
N LEU A 125 -5.42 -7.69 -0.72
CA LEU A 125 -5.69 -6.80 0.41
C LEU A 125 -7.15 -6.30 0.34
N PRO A 126 -8.06 -6.80 1.21
CA PRO A 126 -9.47 -6.39 1.18
C PRO A 126 -9.70 -4.90 1.44
N GLU A 127 -8.77 -4.23 2.12
CA GLU A 127 -8.80 -2.77 2.34
C GLU A 127 -8.77 -1.95 1.05
N SER A 128 -8.40 -2.53 -0.10
CA SER A 128 -8.47 -1.90 -1.42
C SER A 128 -9.87 -1.36 -1.75
N LYS A 129 -10.91 -1.92 -1.11
CA LYS A 129 -12.31 -1.49 -1.28
C LYS A 129 -13.13 -1.71 -0.02
N ARG A 130 -13.66 -0.61 0.51
CA ARG A 130 -14.40 -0.59 1.77
C ARG A 130 -15.76 0.06 1.59
N ASN A 131 -16.66 -0.34 2.48
CA ASN A 131 -17.93 0.31 2.73
C ASN A 131 -17.73 1.43 3.78
N VAL A 132 -18.60 2.45 3.81
CA VAL A 132 -18.57 3.45 4.90
C VAL A 132 -18.62 2.71 6.25
N PRO A 133 -17.68 2.94 7.16
CA PRO A 133 -17.55 2.16 8.39
C PRO A 133 -18.53 2.64 9.47
N THR A 134 -19.83 2.57 9.21
CA THR A 134 -20.87 2.95 10.17
C THR A 134 -20.68 2.19 11.49
N PRO A 135 -21.12 2.73 12.65
CA PRO A 135 -20.96 2.04 13.93
C PRO A 135 -21.47 0.59 13.92
N LYS A 136 -22.60 0.35 13.24
CA LYS A 136 -23.15 -1.00 13.01
C LYS A 136 -22.20 -1.90 12.22
N ARG A 137 -21.68 -1.43 11.07
CA ARG A 137 -20.74 -2.20 10.22
C ARG A 137 -19.44 -2.50 10.97
N SER A 138 -18.89 -1.52 11.69
CA SER A 138 -17.69 -1.69 12.50
C SER A 138 -17.90 -2.68 13.63
N LEU A 139 -19.03 -2.64 14.33
CA LEU A 139 -19.38 -3.63 15.35
C LEU A 139 -19.49 -5.04 14.77
N LEU A 140 -20.22 -5.20 13.65
CA LEU A 140 -20.38 -6.50 12.97
C LEU A 140 -19.04 -7.07 12.50
N LYS A 141 -18.10 -6.22 12.06
CA LYS A 141 -16.73 -6.63 11.74
C LYS A 141 -16.01 -7.17 12.99
N LEU A 142 -16.10 -6.45 14.11
CA LEU A 142 -15.41 -6.82 15.35
C LEU A 142 -15.87 -8.18 15.91
N ILE A 143 -17.17 -8.48 15.83
CA ILE A 143 -17.75 -9.75 16.31
C ILE A 143 -17.76 -10.88 15.27
N GLY A 144 -17.20 -10.65 14.06
CA GLY A 144 -17.12 -11.67 13.01
C GLY A 144 -18.44 -12.00 12.31
N MET A 145 -19.45 -11.13 12.42
CA MET A 145 -20.80 -11.33 11.85
C MET A 145 -21.07 -10.45 10.62
N ALA A 146 -20.03 -9.82 10.07
CA ALA A 146 -20.10 -9.02 8.86
C ALA A 146 -20.48 -9.88 7.62
N LYS A 147 -21.60 -9.54 6.97
CA LYS A 147 -22.06 -10.19 5.72
C LYS A 147 -22.54 -9.17 4.69
N ASN A 148 -22.30 -9.44 3.41
CA ASN A 148 -22.82 -8.69 2.26
C ASN A 148 -22.66 -7.17 2.42
N LYS A 149 -23.72 -6.38 2.20
CA LYS A 149 -23.74 -4.91 2.33
C LYS A 149 -23.49 -4.38 3.76
N ASN A 150 -23.56 -5.24 4.77
CA ASN A 150 -23.19 -4.91 6.15
C ASN A 150 -21.72 -5.23 6.47
N SER A 151 -20.97 -5.76 5.49
CA SER A 151 -19.54 -5.95 5.61
C SER A 151 -18.80 -4.62 5.60
N TYR A 152 -17.69 -4.56 6.34
CA TYR A 152 -16.76 -3.44 6.29
C TYR A 152 -16.02 -3.37 4.95
N TYR A 153 -15.70 -4.51 4.35
CA TYR A 153 -15.14 -4.59 3.00
C TYR A 153 -16.26 -4.71 1.96
N ALA A 154 -16.06 -4.11 0.79
CA ALA A 154 -17.01 -4.18 -0.33
C ALA A 154 -16.90 -5.54 -1.04
N MET A 155 -17.59 -6.54 -0.48
CA MET A 155 -17.56 -7.94 -0.94
C MET A 155 -18.45 -8.21 -2.16
N ASP A 156 -19.29 -7.24 -2.52
CA ASP A 156 -20.22 -7.29 -3.65
C ASP A 156 -19.55 -7.03 -5.00
N ILE A 157 -18.35 -6.46 -4.99
CA ILE A 157 -17.49 -6.31 -6.17
C ILE A 157 -16.45 -7.43 -6.09
N LYS A 158 -16.19 -8.18 -7.17
CA LYS A 158 -15.12 -9.20 -7.16
C LYS A 158 -13.74 -8.55 -7.22
N GLU A 159 -12.70 -9.31 -6.85
CA GLU A 159 -11.31 -8.81 -6.82
C GLU A 159 -10.86 -8.23 -8.17
N SER A 160 -11.20 -8.87 -9.28
CA SER A 160 -10.81 -8.46 -10.63
C SER A 160 -11.80 -7.52 -11.34
N GLU A 161 -12.90 -7.14 -10.67
CA GLU A 161 -13.94 -6.30 -11.26
C GLU A 161 -13.68 -4.81 -10.98
N ASN A 162 -14.22 -3.95 -11.85
CA ASN A 162 -14.27 -2.52 -11.62
C ASN A 162 -15.65 -2.16 -11.04
N GLY A 163 -15.69 -1.23 -10.09
CA GLY A 163 -16.97 -0.83 -9.50
C GLY A 163 -16.88 0.40 -8.60
N ALA A 164 -18.03 1.05 -8.40
CA ALA A 164 -18.15 2.14 -7.45
C ALA A 164 -18.03 1.60 -6.02
N VAL A 165 -17.25 2.27 -5.18
CA VAL A 165 -17.03 1.90 -3.78
C VAL A 165 -17.13 3.13 -2.88
N ASP A 166 -17.42 2.94 -1.61
CA ASP A 166 -17.55 4.08 -0.69
C ASP A 166 -16.15 4.62 -0.33
N ILE A 167 -15.27 3.71 0.11
CA ILE A 167 -14.03 4.05 0.80
C ILE A 167 -12.84 3.33 0.16
N LEU A 168 -11.80 4.10 -0.16
CA LEU A 168 -10.52 3.62 -0.72
C LEU A 168 -9.42 3.64 0.35
N ALA A 169 -8.31 2.96 0.09
CA ALA A 169 -7.15 2.95 0.98
C ALA A 169 -6.13 4.02 0.60
N GLY A 170 -5.57 4.72 1.59
CA GLY A 170 -4.57 5.78 1.39
C GLY A 170 -3.27 5.30 0.74
N ALA A 171 -3.04 3.98 0.68
CA ALA A 171 -1.88 3.39 0.02
C ALA A 171 -1.83 3.63 -1.50
N PHE A 172 -3.00 3.81 -2.12
CA PHE A 172 -3.12 4.25 -3.51
C PHE A 172 -4.46 4.99 -3.68
N MET A 173 -4.39 6.31 -3.88
CA MET A 173 -5.56 7.12 -4.21
C MET A 173 -5.23 8.07 -5.35
N PHE A 174 -5.77 7.79 -6.54
CA PHE A 174 -5.66 8.65 -7.71
C PHE A 174 -6.90 9.52 -7.85
N MET A 175 -6.77 10.83 -7.98
CA MET A 175 -7.90 11.74 -8.13
C MET A 175 -7.51 13.02 -8.83
N LYS A 176 -8.50 13.81 -9.26
CA LYS A 176 -8.21 15.16 -9.71
C LYS A 176 -7.79 16.02 -8.52
N ARG A 177 -6.80 16.90 -8.73
CA ARG A 177 -6.36 17.84 -7.70
C ARG A 177 -7.47 18.81 -7.30
N GLU A 178 -8.36 19.16 -8.24
CA GLU A 178 -9.53 20.01 -7.96
C GLU A 178 -10.47 19.37 -6.93
N VAL A 179 -10.76 18.07 -7.05
CA VAL A 179 -11.62 17.32 -6.12
C VAL A 179 -10.98 17.26 -4.74
N PHE A 180 -9.67 17.00 -4.68
CA PHE A 180 -8.94 17.00 -3.41
C PHE A 180 -9.03 18.36 -2.71
N ASN A 181 -8.85 19.46 -3.44
CA ASN A 181 -8.91 20.80 -2.88
C ASN A 181 -10.32 21.19 -2.45
N GLU A 182 -11.35 20.84 -3.24
CA GLU A 182 -12.76 21.13 -2.94
C GLU A 182 -13.21 20.55 -1.60
N VAL A 183 -12.76 19.32 -1.29
CA VAL A 183 -13.09 18.64 -0.03
C VAL A 183 -12.14 18.97 1.13
N ASN A 184 -11.27 19.97 0.95
CA ASN A 184 -10.23 20.39 1.89
C ASN A 184 -9.23 19.27 2.25
N GLY A 185 -8.82 18.48 1.25
CA GLY A 185 -7.71 17.54 1.34
C GLY A 185 -7.81 16.49 2.45
N LEU A 186 -6.67 15.98 2.90
CA LEU A 186 -6.60 15.12 4.08
C LEU A 186 -6.82 15.97 5.33
N ASP A 187 -7.49 15.42 6.33
CA ASP A 187 -7.80 16.16 7.55
C ASP A 187 -6.66 16.01 8.57
N ASP A 188 -6.09 17.15 8.99
CA ASP A 188 -4.90 17.21 9.85
C ASP A 188 -5.17 16.75 11.30
N ASP A 189 -6.43 16.59 11.71
CA ASP A 189 -6.75 15.94 13.00
C ASP A 189 -6.34 14.45 13.01
N TYR A 190 -6.17 13.85 11.83
CA TYR A 190 -5.69 12.49 11.68
C TYR A 190 -4.16 12.48 11.54
N PHE A 191 -3.47 12.06 12.60
CA PHE A 191 -2.04 11.79 12.52
C PHE A 191 -1.74 10.62 11.58
N MET A 192 -2.47 9.50 11.71
CA MET A 192 -2.35 8.31 10.87
C MET A 192 -3.52 7.37 11.13
N TYR A 193 -3.94 6.65 10.08
CA TYR A 193 -5.14 5.85 9.99
C TYR A 193 -6.43 6.68 9.98
N GLY A 194 -7.37 6.29 9.12
CA GLY A 194 -8.70 6.90 9.05
C GLY A 194 -8.78 8.18 8.23
N GLU A 195 -7.65 8.81 7.91
CA GLU A 195 -7.59 9.93 6.97
C GLU A 195 -8.08 9.55 5.57
N ASP A 196 -7.77 8.32 5.13
CA ASP A 196 -8.24 7.77 3.86
C ASP A 196 -9.76 7.52 3.84
N ILE A 197 -10.33 7.13 5.00
CA ILE A 197 -11.77 6.99 5.22
C ILE A 197 -12.44 8.36 5.20
N ASP A 198 -11.91 9.33 5.94
CA ASP A 198 -12.41 10.70 5.99
C ASP A 198 -12.41 11.32 4.59
N LEU A 199 -11.28 11.32 3.89
CA LEU A 199 -11.16 11.86 2.54
C LEU A 199 -12.14 11.19 1.58
N SER A 200 -12.18 9.86 1.53
CA SER A 200 -13.13 9.14 0.66
C SER A 200 -14.58 9.52 0.98
N TYR A 201 -14.91 9.67 2.26
CA TYR A 201 -16.25 10.01 2.71
C TYR A 201 -16.64 11.47 2.43
N LYS A 202 -15.69 12.42 2.53
CA LYS A 202 -15.90 13.80 2.11
C LYS A 202 -16.13 13.90 0.60
N ILE A 203 -15.37 13.15 -0.20
CA ILE A 203 -15.55 13.08 -1.65
C ILE A 203 -16.96 12.62 -2.02
N ILE A 204 -17.47 11.53 -1.43
CA ILE A 204 -18.84 11.09 -1.74
C ILE A 204 -19.90 12.08 -1.23
N LYS A 205 -19.66 12.78 -0.11
CA LYS A 205 -20.56 13.81 0.42
C LYS A 205 -20.64 15.05 -0.47
N ALA A 206 -19.56 15.36 -1.20
CA ALA A 206 -19.55 16.41 -2.23
C ALA A 206 -20.26 15.99 -3.53
N GLY A 207 -20.78 14.76 -3.61
CA GLY A 207 -21.58 14.28 -4.74
C GLY A 207 -20.80 13.46 -5.76
N TYR A 208 -19.51 13.24 -5.55
CA TYR A 208 -18.66 12.43 -6.43
C TYR A 208 -18.77 10.93 -6.16
N THR A 209 -18.28 10.12 -7.10
CA THR A 209 -18.22 8.66 -6.98
C THR A 209 -16.78 8.18 -6.90
N ASN A 210 -16.43 7.40 -5.87
CA ASN A 210 -15.15 6.70 -5.81
C ASN A 210 -15.23 5.36 -6.56
N TYR A 211 -14.13 4.97 -7.22
CA TYR A 211 -14.05 3.76 -8.03
C TYR A 211 -12.90 2.87 -7.60
N TYR A 212 -13.18 1.58 -7.47
CA TYR A 212 -12.18 0.53 -7.38
C TYR A 212 -11.98 -0.07 -8.76
N LEU A 213 -10.72 -0.20 -9.20
CA LEU A 213 -10.40 -0.86 -10.45
C LEU A 213 -9.59 -2.15 -10.23
N GLY A 214 -10.25 -3.29 -10.36
CA GLY A 214 -9.63 -4.62 -10.22
C GLY A 214 -8.82 -5.09 -11.42
N GLY A 215 -8.89 -4.38 -12.56
CA GLY A 215 -8.14 -4.71 -13.78
C GLY A 215 -6.68 -4.22 -13.80
N ASN A 216 -6.27 -3.41 -12.83
CA ASN A 216 -4.89 -3.00 -12.64
C ASN A 216 -4.47 -3.27 -11.20
N GLU A 217 -3.21 -3.68 -11.02
CA GLU A 217 -2.72 -4.15 -9.73
C GLU A 217 -1.40 -3.51 -9.33
N ILE A 218 -1.25 -3.36 -8.02
CA ILE A 218 -0.02 -2.93 -7.37
C ILE A 218 0.33 -3.89 -6.24
N LEU A 219 1.61 -3.93 -5.91
CA LEU A 219 2.10 -4.54 -4.67
C LEU A 219 2.15 -3.47 -3.59
N HIS A 220 1.70 -3.81 -2.38
CA HIS A 220 1.82 -3.00 -1.17
C HIS A 220 2.25 -3.92 -0.01
N TYR A 221 3.50 -3.84 0.41
CA TYR A 221 4.06 -4.78 1.40
C TYR A 221 3.36 -4.69 2.75
N LYS A 222 2.98 -3.47 3.13
CA LYS A 222 2.21 -3.11 4.33
C LYS A 222 2.96 -3.39 5.63
N GLY A 223 3.07 -2.34 6.45
CA GLY A 223 3.63 -2.43 7.80
C GLY A 223 5.11 -2.10 7.90
N GLU A 224 5.72 -1.61 6.81
CA GLU A 224 7.16 -1.28 6.79
C GLU A 224 7.49 -0.05 7.66
N SER A 225 6.62 0.96 7.64
CA SER A 225 6.79 2.21 8.42
C SER A 225 6.10 2.21 9.79
N THR A 226 5.48 1.10 10.24
CA THR A 226 4.78 1.07 11.54
C THR A 226 4.91 -0.26 12.27
N SER A 227 5.42 -0.22 13.51
CA SER A 227 5.32 -1.32 14.48
C SER A 227 3.86 -1.47 14.97
N ARG A 228 3.35 -2.70 15.02
CA ARG A 228 2.05 -3.01 15.63
C ARG A 228 2.16 -3.07 17.15
N ASP A 229 2.38 -1.93 17.77
CA ASP A 229 2.44 -1.74 19.22
C ASP A 229 1.09 -1.25 19.80
N SER A 230 1.08 -0.91 21.09
CA SER A 230 -0.07 -0.26 21.73
C SER A 230 -0.48 1.05 21.03
N ASP A 231 0.50 1.79 20.51
CA ASP A 231 0.30 3.09 19.90
C ASP A 231 -0.41 2.96 18.55
N TYR A 232 -0.18 1.86 17.82
CA TYR A 232 -0.98 1.50 16.64
C TYR A 232 -2.48 1.39 16.96
N LEU A 233 -2.84 0.67 18.03
CA LEU A 233 -4.25 0.50 18.42
C LEU A 233 -4.86 1.82 18.86
N ASP A 234 -4.09 2.64 19.58
CA ASP A 234 -4.53 3.96 20.04
C ASP A 234 -4.78 4.90 18.86
N ARG A 235 -3.88 4.95 17.88
CA ARG A 235 -4.03 5.73 16.66
C ARG A 235 -5.24 5.27 15.85
N PHE A 236 -5.35 3.97 15.57
CA PHE A 236 -6.45 3.42 14.77
C PHE A 236 -7.83 3.65 15.41
N TYR A 237 -7.96 3.39 16.71
CA TYR A 237 -9.23 3.60 17.40
C TYR A 237 -9.51 5.08 17.69
N GLY A 238 -8.49 5.90 17.90
CA GLY A 238 -8.60 7.35 17.98
C GLY A 238 -9.17 7.93 16.69
N ALA A 239 -8.64 7.52 15.53
CA ALA A 239 -9.13 7.92 14.22
C ALA A 239 -10.62 7.60 14.01
N MET A 240 -11.07 6.41 14.41
CA MET A 240 -12.50 6.08 14.31
C MET A 240 -13.40 6.94 15.19
N LYS A 241 -12.92 7.38 16.37
CA LYS A 241 -13.67 8.34 17.21
C LYS A 241 -13.76 9.71 16.52
N ILE A 242 -12.66 10.19 15.94
CA ILE A 242 -12.63 11.45 15.18
C ILE A 242 -13.66 11.36 14.04
N PHE A 243 -13.60 10.30 13.23
CA PHE A 243 -14.52 10.06 12.12
C PHE A 243 -15.99 10.05 12.55
N TYR A 244 -16.32 9.35 13.64
CA TYR A 244 -17.68 9.33 14.15
C TYR A 244 -18.15 10.67 14.68
N ASN A 245 -17.32 11.39 15.43
CA ASN A 245 -17.66 12.71 15.92
C ASN A 245 -17.92 13.70 14.78
N LYS A 246 -17.11 13.67 13.72
CA LYS A 246 -17.23 14.58 12.57
C LYS A 246 -18.43 14.30 11.68
N HIS A 247 -18.82 13.03 11.54
CA HIS A 247 -19.76 12.65 10.48
C HIS A 247 -21.10 12.08 10.94
N PHE A 248 -21.20 11.60 12.17
CA PHE A 248 -22.39 10.91 12.67
C PHE A 248 -23.06 11.61 13.86
N ASN A 249 -22.50 12.74 14.34
CA ASN A 249 -23.01 13.48 15.50
C ASN A 249 -23.48 12.56 16.64
N PRO A 250 -22.61 11.65 17.13
CA PRO A 250 -23.03 10.58 18.02
C PRO A 250 -23.55 11.15 19.34
N ASN A 251 -24.74 10.73 19.74
CA ASN A 251 -25.26 11.01 21.06
C ASN A 251 -24.38 10.35 22.15
N VAL A 252 -24.59 10.74 23.41
CA VAL A 252 -23.80 10.24 24.55
C VAL A 252 -23.81 8.70 24.60
N MET A 253 -24.96 8.08 24.32
CA MET A 253 -25.09 6.62 24.30
C MET A 253 -24.18 5.96 23.25
N LEU A 254 -24.16 6.48 22.02
CA LEU A 254 -23.32 5.96 20.95
C LEU A 254 -21.84 6.21 21.22
N LYS A 255 -21.47 7.37 21.78
CA LYS A 255 -20.09 7.65 22.23
C LYS A 255 -19.64 6.63 23.29
N THR A 256 -20.49 6.38 24.28
CA THR A 256 -20.22 5.39 25.33
C THR A 256 -20.09 3.98 24.75
N ALA A 257 -20.97 3.58 23.83
CA ALA A 257 -20.91 2.27 23.18
C ALA A 257 -19.63 2.09 22.35
N VAL A 258 -19.22 3.10 21.59
CA VAL A 258 -17.95 3.08 20.82
C VAL A 258 -16.76 3.00 21.77
N ASN A 259 -16.73 3.81 22.82
CA ASN A 259 -15.65 3.80 23.82
C ASN A 259 -15.55 2.44 24.53
N LEU A 260 -16.68 1.87 24.93
CA LEU A 260 -16.74 0.55 25.55
C LEU A 260 -16.30 -0.55 24.57
N GLY A 261 -16.74 -0.49 23.31
CA GLY A 261 -16.31 -1.42 22.26
C GLY A 261 -14.79 -1.39 22.05
N ILE A 262 -14.21 -0.19 21.95
CA ILE A 262 -12.75 -0.02 21.84
C ILE A 262 -12.04 -0.58 23.07
N PHE A 263 -12.53 -0.27 24.28
CA PHE A 263 -11.97 -0.78 25.53
C PHE A 263 -11.99 -2.31 25.57
N LEU A 264 -13.13 -2.93 25.25
CA LEU A 264 -13.25 -4.39 25.19
C LEU A 264 -12.29 -4.99 24.17
N VAL A 265 -12.22 -4.42 22.96
CA VAL A 265 -11.30 -4.94 21.94
C VAL A 265 -9.84 -4.84 22.38
N LYS A 266 -9.41 -3.74 23.00
CA LYS A 266 -8.04 -3.63 23.55
C LYS A 266 -7.80 -4.70 24.63
N LYS A 267 -8.74 -4.88 25.55
CA LYS A 267 -8.64 -5.86 26.64
C LYS A 267 -8.59 -7.32 26.15
N PHE A 268 -9.37 -7.67 25.13
CA PHE A 268 -9.46 -9.04 24.62
C PHE A 268 -8.46 -9.35 23.47
N ARG A 269 -8.05 -8.36 22.66
CA ARG A 269 -7.00 -8.54 21.65
C ARG A 269 -5.59 -8.45 22.22
N GLY A 270 -5.38 -7.75 23.34
CA GLY A 270 -4.10 -7.74 24.06
C GLY A 270 -3.61 -9.15 24.44
N ASN A 271 -4.53 -10.12 24.56
CA ASN A 271 -4.23 -11.52 24.85
C ASN A 271 -4.12 -12.44 23.60
N SER A 272 -4.28 -11.90 22.39
CA SER A 272 -4.26 -12.69 21.14
C SER A 272 -3.02 -12.46 20.27
N ALA A 273 -2.09 -11.58 20.68
CA ALA A 273 -0.85 -11.33 19.96
C ALA A 273 0.10 -12.55 19.91
N ASP A 274 -0.15 -13.58 20.72
CA ASP A 274 0.76 -14.72 20.89
C ASP A 274 0.31 -16.02 20.20
N LYS A 275 -0.78 -16.01 19.40
CA LYS A 275 -1.38 -17.24 18.83
C LYS A 275 -1.24 -17.46 17.31
N ARG A 276 -0.33 -16.76 16.63
CA ARG A 276 0.06 -17.10 15.25
C ARG A 276 1.58 -17.18 15.07
N LYS A 277 2.28 -17.86 15.96
CA LYS A 277 3.51 -18.56 15.58
C LYS A 277 3.12 -19.81 14.81
N ARG A 278 2.68 -19.67 13.55
CA ARG A 278 2.90 -20.77 12.60
C ARG A 278 4.42 -20.85 12.50
N GLY A 279 4.99 -22.02 12.79
CA GLY A 279 6.42 -22.25 12.56
C GLY A 279 6.67 -22.08 11.08
N ASP A 280 7.18 -20.90 10.69
CA ASP A 280 7.55 -20.62 9.31
C ASP A 280 8.78 -21.48 9.03
N LYS A 281 8.57 -22.62 8.38
CA LYS A 281 9.68 -23.46 7.92
C LYS A 281 10.49 -22.62 6.94
N GLU A 282 11.80 -22.61 7.13
CA GLU A 282 12.71 -21.98 6.18
C GLU A 282 12.56 -22.58 4.78
N PRO A 283 12.72 -21.78 3.71
CA PRO A 283 12.68 -22.28 2.36
C PRO A 283 13.74 -23.36 2.14
N LYS A 284 13.38 -24.41 1.40
CA LYS A 284 14.28 -25.52 1.07
C LYS A 284 15.22 -25.18 -0.08
N GLU A 285 14.72 -24.41 -1.03
CA GLU A 285 15.41 -24.02 -2.25
C GLU A 285 15.05 -22.57 -2.59
N ALA A 286 15.98 -21.90 -3.28
CA ALA A 286 15.79 -20.58 -3.83
C ALA A 286 15.96 -20.60 -5.35
N TYR A 287 15.07 -19.95 -6.09
CA TYR A 287 15.16 -19.79 -7.54
C TYR A 287 15.34 -18.32 -7.89
N LEU A 288 16.47 -18.00 -8.53
CA LEU A 288 16.76 -16.70 -9.09
C LEU A 288 16.37 -16.66 -10.57
N LEU A 289 15.45 -15.76 -10.91
CA LEU A 289 15.03 -15.51 -12.28
C LEU A 289 15.76 -14.29 -12.84
N THR A 290 16.89 -14.53 -13.52
CA THR A 290 17.71 -13.50 -14.16
C THR A 290 18.49 -14.07 -15.35
N GLU A 291 18.96 -13.20 -16.25
CA GLU A 291 20.00 -13.50 -17.25
C GLU A 291 21.38 -12.94 -16.83
N ASN A 292 21.46 -12.26 -15.69
CA ASN A 292 22.68 -11.64 -15.18
C ASN A 292 23.50 -12.62 -14.31
N PHE A 293 24.56 -13.19 -14.88
CA PHE A 293 25.45 -14.12 -14.17
C PHE A 293 26.19 -13.48 -12.98
N GLN A 294 26.49 -12.18 -13.05
CA GLN A 294 27.13 -11.48 -11.93
C GLN A 294 26.18 -11.36 -10.75
N LEU A 295 24.89 -11.11 -11.01
CA LEU A 295 23.86 -11.08 -9.97
C LEU A 295 23.72 -12.44 -9.27
N LEU A 296 23.74 -13.54 -10.03
CA LEU A 296 23.73 -14.89 -9.46
C LEU A 296 24.92 -15.11 -8.52
N LYS A 297 26.11 -14.69 -8.93
CA LYS A 297 27.31 -14.80 -8.09
C LYS A 297 27.16 -14.02 -6.78
N MET A 298 26.81 -12.73 -6.86
CA MET A 298 26.64 -11.87 -5.68
C MET A 298 25.58 -12.43 -4.72
N LEU A 299 24.43 -12.88 -5.25
CA LEU A 299 23.38 -13.46 -4.42
C LEU A 299 23.77 -14.81 -3.79
N SER A 300 24.58 -15.62 -4.47
CA SER A 300 25.07 -16.89 -3.91
C SER A 300 25.98 -16.71 -2.69
N GLU A 301 26.57 -15.53 -2.51
CA GLU A 301 27.43 -15.20 -1.37
C GLU A 301 26.62 -14.78 -0.13
N VAL A 302 25.40 -14.26 -0.31
CA VAL A 302 24.55 -13.73 0.79
C VAL A 302 23.31 -14.58 1.09
N ILE A 303 22.82 -15.36 0.13
CA ILE A 303 21.66 -16.25 0.31
C ILE A 303 22.11 -17.58 0.91
N GLN A 304 21.59 -17.90 2.09
CA GLN A 304 21.92 -19.15 2.80
C GLN A 304 21.19 -20.39 2.24
N THR A 305 20.03 -20.19 1.61
CA THR A 305 19.25 -21.26 0.98
C THR A 305 19.92 -21.72 -0.33
N PRO A 306 19.93 -23.01 -0.67
CA PRO A 306 20.44 -23.50 -1.96
C PRO A 306 19.86 -22.71 -3.14
N LEU A 307 20.70 -21.95 -3.83
CA LEU A 307 20.32 -21.01 -4.88
C LEU A 307 20.50 -21.62 -6.27
N HIS A 308 19.42 -21.66 -7.04
CA HIS A 308 19.38 -22.15 -8.40
C HIS A 308 19.05 -21.01 -9.37
N SER A 309 19.78 -20.94 -10.47
CA SER A 309 19.37 -20.11 -11.61
C SER A 309 18.22 -20.79 -12.35
N ALA A 310 17.18 -20.04 -12.69
CA ALA A 310 16.02 -20.57 -13.42
C ALA A 310 15.50 -19.62 -14.49
N SER A 311 15.02 -20.19 -15.59
CA SER A 311 14.26 -19.46 -16.60
C SER A 311 12.78 -19.38 -16.22
N LYS A 312 12.01 -18.55 -16.93
CA LYS A 312 10.55 -18.44 -16.76
C LYS A 312 9.79 -19.77 -16.94
N ALA A 313 10.41 -20.78 -17.55
CA ALA A 313 9.81 -22.10 -17.75
C ALA A 313 9.46 -22.80 -16.43
N ILE A 314 10.21 -22.55 -15.35
CA ILE A 314 9.92 -23.18 -14.04
C ILE A 314 8.56 -22.75 -13.49
N LEU A 315 8.02 -21.62 -13.97
CA LEU A 315 6.77 -21.01 -13.52
C LEU A 315 5.55 -21.49 -14.32
N GLN A 316 5.76 -22.27 -15.38
CA GLN A 316 4.68 -22.85 -16.19
C GLN A 316 4.12 -24.09 -15.50
N ASP A 317 2.81 -24.10 -15.24
CA ASP A 317 1.99 -25.24 -14.82
C ASP A 317 2.47 -26.04 -13.58
N LYS A 318 3.42 -25.50 -12.82
CA LYS A 318 3.96 -26.10 -11.60
C LYS A 318 3.77 -25.19 -10.40
N LEU A 319 3.23 -25.75 -9.33
CA LEU A 319 3.10 -25.08 -8.04
C LEU A 319 4.23 -25.52 -7.11
N TYR A 320 4.86 -24.55 -6.45
CA TYR A 320 5.97 -24.77 -5.53
C TYR A 320 5.51 -24.59 -4.09
N SER A 321 6.25 -25.15 -3.15
CA SER A 321 6.02 -24.95 -1.71
C SER A 321 7.36 -24.87 -0.99
N ASP A 322 7.41 -24.15 0.12
CA ASP A 322 8.65 -23.91 0.88
C ASP A 322 9.80 -23.37 0.00
N THR A 323 9.50 -22.47 -0.94
CA THR A 323 10.44 -21.98 -1.96
C THR A 323 10.64 -20.47 -1.85
N LEU A 324 11.89 -20.01 -1.98
CA LEU A 324 12.24 -18.60 -2.12
C LEU A 324 12.35 -18.24 -3.60
N PHE A 325 11.48 -17.37 -4.10
CA PHE A 325 11.61 -16.81 -5.45
C PHE A 325 12.29 -15.45 -5.39
N ILE A 326 13.35 -15.27 -6.17
CA ILE A 326 14.04 -14.01 -6.33
C ILE A 326 13.85 -13.55 -7.78
N PHE A 327 13.15 -12.43 -7.96
CA PHE A 327 12.84 -11.88 -9.27
C PHE A 327 13.74 -10.69 -9.59
N ASP A 328 14.41 -10.77 -10.74
CA ASP A 328 15.10 -9.62 -11.32
C ASP A 328 14.16 -8.85 -12.25
N THR A 329 13.86 -7.60 -11.91
CA THR A 329 12.90 -6.79 -12.69
C THR A 329 13.43 -6.40 -14.08
N GLU A 330 14.74 -6.47 -14.30
CA GLU A 330 15.35 -6.30 -15.63
C GLU A 330 15.06 -7.51 -16.54
N TYR A 331 14.82 -8.69 -15.96
CA TYR A 331 14.46 -9.91 -16.68
C TYR A 331 12.94 -10.15 -16.73
N MET A 332 12.23 -9.80 -15.67
CA MET A 332 10.80 -10.05 -15.52
C MET A 332 10.07 -8.80 -15.02
N PRO A 333 9.21 -8.14 -15.83
CA PRO A 333 8.52 -6.92 -15.40
C PRO A 333 7.55 -7.20 -14.25
N TYR A 334 7.24 -6.16 -13.46
CA TYR A 334 6.34 -6.26 -12.31
C TYR A 334 5.01 -6.95 -12.61
N SER A 335 4.40 -6.72 -13.77
CA SER A 335 3.15 -7.39 -14.17
C SER A 335 3.26 -8.92 -14.22
N GLN A 336 4.39 -9.44 -14.72
CA GLN A 336 4.65 -10.88 -14.72
C GLN A 336 4.98 -11.39 -13.31
N ILE A 337 5.76 -10.65 -12.54
CA ILE A 337 6.09 -10.99 -11.15
C ILE A 337 4.78 -11.11 -10.33
N PHE A 338 3.87 -10.15 -10.48
CA PHE A 338 2.62 -10.12 -9.72
C PHE A 338 1.70 -11.29 -10.08
N MET A 339 1.63 -11.66 -11.36
CA MET A 339 0.95 -12.86 -11.80
C MET A 339 1.50 -14.13 -11.13
N VAL A 340 2.82 -14.24 -11.04
CA VAL A 340 3.50 -15.39 -10.41
C VAL A 340 3.25 -15.43 -8.91
N MET A 341 3.40 -14.30 -8.21
CA MET A 341 3.13 -14.21 -6.77
C MET A 341 1.70 -14.67 -6.44
N LYS A 342 0.71 -14.20 -7.20
CA LYS A 342 -0.69 -14.63 -7.04
C LYS A 342 -0.90 -16.12 -7.30
N ALA A 343 -0.21 -16.69 -8.29
CA ALA A 343 -0.30 -18.12 -8.62
C ALA A 343 0.36 -19.01 -7.55
N GLN A 344 1.44 -18.52 -6.92
CA GLN A 344 2.27 -19.28 -5.97
C GLN A 344 1.96 -18.98 -4.49
N LYS A 345 0.97 -18.12 -4.19
CA LYS A 345 0.57 -17.76 -2.82
C LYS A 345 0.07 -18.96 -2.01
N ASN A 346 0.07 -18.81 -0.68
CA ASN A 346 -0.48 -19.79 0.29
C ASN A 346 0.24 -21.16 0.32
N ARG A 347 1.54 -21.20 0.01
CA ARG A 347 2.35 -22.43 -0.04
C ARG A 347 3.67 -22.34 0.75
N ASN A 348 3.74 -21.41 1.70
CA ASN A 348 4.98 -21.06 2.41
C ASN A 348 6.11 -20.63 1.44
N ASN A 349 5.73 -20.06 0.29
CA ASN A 349 6.68 -19.46 -0.64
C ASN A 349 6.98 -18.02 -0.18
N ARG A 350 8.24 -17.61 -0.33
CA ARG A 350 8.72 -16.26 -0.06
C ARG A 350 9.10 -15.60 -1.37
N PHE A 351 8.86 -14.30 -1.49
CA PHE A 351 9.12 -13.55 -2.70
C PHE A 351 10.05 -12.37 -2.39
N ARG A 352 11.11 -12.24 -3.18
CA ARG A 352 12.03 -11.09 -3.15
C ARG A 352 12.15 -10.51 -4.54
N ILE A 353 12.16 -9.19 -4.64
CA ILE A 353 12.20 -8.46 -5.90
C ILE A 353 13.44 -7.57 -5.89
N ARG A 354 14.27 -7.69 -6.93
CA ARG A 354 15.36 -6.77 -7.23
C ARG A 354 14.84 -5.66 -8.15
N PRO A 355 14.79 -4.39 -7.72
CA PRO A 355 14.48 -3.30 -8.62
C PRO A 355 15.64 -3.05 -9.62
N PRO A 356 15.37 -2.44 -10.79
CA PRO A 356 16.37 -2.24 -11.83
C PRO A 356 17.56 -1.41 -11.34
N GLY A 357 18.79 -1.85 -11.64
CA GLY A 357 19.99 -1.12 -11.25
C GLY A 357 20.27 -1.05 -9.74
N CYS A 358 19.56 -1.84 -8.93
CA CYS A 358 19.75 -1.92 -7.48
C CYS A 358 20.64 -3.11 -7.10
N ASN A 359 21.40 -2.95 -6.02
CA ASN A 359 22.22 -3.99 -5.38
C ASN A 359 21.56 -4.52 -4.09
N PHE A 360 20.25 -4.58 -4.09
CA PHE A 360 19.47 -5.17 -3.01
C PHE A 360 18.23 -5.86 -3.56
N ILE A 361 17.68 -6.78 -2.77
CA ILE A 361 16.36 -7.37 -2.96
C ILE A 361 15.47 -7.08 -1.76
N VAL A 362 14.18 -6.84 -2.01
CA VAL A 362 13.19 -6.58 -0.96
C VAL A 362 12.00 -7.53 -1.06
N GLY A 363 11.41 -7.86 0.08
CA GLY A 363 10.14 -8.57 0.14
C GLY A 363 9.54 -8.55 1.53
N SER A 364 8.32 -9.06 1.68
CA SER A 364 7.70 -9.26 2.99
C SER A 364 6.98 -10.60 3.02
N ASP A 365 7.19 -11.35 4.09
CA ASP A 365 6.61 -12.69 4.25
C ASP A 365 5.26 -12.65 4.96
N LYS A 366 4.87 -11.47 5.50
CA LYS A 366 3.57 -11.21 6.13
C LYS A 366 3.19 -9.75 5.98
N SER A 367 1.91 -9.47 5.71
CA SER A 367 1.37 -8.10 5.64
C SER A 367 1.27 -7.35 6.98
N ASP A 368 1.93 -7.85 8.02
CA ASP A 368 1.91 -7.29 9.36
C ASP A 368 3.23 -7.27 10.09
N GLN A 369 4.32 -7.53 9.37
CA GLN A 369 5.68 -7.46 9.88
C GLN A 369 6.49 -6.62 8.92
N LYS A 370 7.58 -6.04 9.42
CA LYS A 370 8.58 -5.43 8.53
C LYS A 370 9.13 -6.51 7.60
N GLY A 371 9.23 -6.16 6.34
CA GLY A 371 9.84 -6.96 5.32
C GLY A 371 11.35 -7.09 5.50
N GLU A 372 11.93 -7.88 4.62
CA GLU A 372 13.35 -8.17 4.59
C GLU A 372 14.00 -7.44 3.43
N VAL A 373 15.20 -6.91 3.70
CA VAL A 373 16.10 -6.34 2.70
C VAL A 373 17.42 -7.10 2.77
N ILE A 374 17.89 -7.57 1.62
CA ILE A 374 19.21 -8.19 1.48
C ILE A 374 20.02 -7.34 0.51
N VAL A 375 21.11 -6.76 1.00
CA VAL A 375 22.05 -5.92 0.25
C VAL A 375 23.28 -6.75 -0.11
N PHE A 376 23.82 -6.58 -1.32
CA PHE A 376 24.95 -7.34 -1.85
C PHE A 376 25.91 -6.47 -2.69
#